data_AF-K7NMR1-F1
#
_entry.id   AF-K7NMR1-F1
#
_cell.length_a   1.000
_cell.length_b   1.000
_cell.length_c   1.000
_cell.angle_alpha   90.00
_cell.angle_beta   90.00
_cell.angle_gamma   90.00
#
_symmetry.space_group_name_H-M   'P 1'
#
loop_
_entity.id
_entity.type
_entity.pdbx_description
1 polymer ?
#
loop_
_entity_poly.entity_id
_entity_poly.type
_entity_poly.pdbx_seq_one_letter_code
_entity_poly.pdbx_strand_id
1 'polypeptide(L)'
;VSIFSLSYHSELVQLQAGSVIHIPGVIPILYADLPTSLKPTSNPVTATILDRCLRSVTQADWVVANSFEGLERGTVEALQDKLHVYCVGPLLPSVYLDPSDPRDSVVGTSSRVEMDCAQWLDGKPPKSVMYVSFGSLISVSASQIEEIAMGLKESECSFMW
;
A
#
# COMPACT_ATOMS: atom_id res chain seq x y z
N VAL A 1 2.13 -4.63 -7.18
CA VAL A 1 3.05 -3.82 -8.02
C VAL A 1 4.01 -3.12 -7.10
N SER A 2 5.32 -3.30 -7.29
CA SER A 2 6.33 -2.69 -6.43
C SER A 2 6.37 -1.19 -6.63
N ILE A 3 5.86 -0.42 -5.67
CA ILE A 3 5.82 1.05 -5.77
C ILE A 3 7.23 1.65 -5.89
N PHE A 4 8.21 1.00 -5.28
CA PHE A 4 9.61 1.37 -5.36
C PHE A 4 10.19 1.21 -6.78
N SER A 5 9.93 0.10 -7.47
CA SER A 5 10.41 -0.09 -8.85
C SER A 5 9.75 0.90 -9.81
N LEU A 6 8.46 1.18 -9.61
CA LEU A 6 7.76 2.23 -10.35
C LEU A 6 8.41 3.60 -10.13
N SER A 7 8.79 3.90 -8.88
CA SER A 7 9.43 5.16 -8.52
C SER A 7 10.83 5.29 -9.12
N TYR A 8 11.65 4.25 -9.06
CA TYR A 8 12.99 4.24 -9.64
C TYR A 8 12.93 4.41 -11.16
N HIS A 9 11.97 3.76 -11.83
CA HIS A 9 11.79 3.80 -13.27
C HIS A 9 10.79 4.87 -13.73
N SER A 10 10.58 5.95 -12.97
CA SER A 10 9.56 6.95 -13.27
C SER A 10 9.69 7.58 -14.66
N GLU A 11 10.92 7.71 -15.18
CA GLU A 11 11.15 8.19 -16.54
C GLU A 11 10.66 7.20 -17.61
N LEU A 12 10.86 5.89 -17.43
CA LEU A 12 10.32 4.87 -18.33
C LEU A 12 8.79 4.86 -18.32
N VAL A 13 8.20 5.07 -17.13
CA VAL A 13 6.74 5.19 -16.95
C VAL A 13 6.20 6.37 -17.76
N GLN A 14 6.87 7.52 -17.76
CA GLN A 14 6.46 8.69 -18.51
C GLN A 14 6.61 8.52 -20.03
N LEU A 15 7.68 7.86 -20.49
CA LEU A 15 7.95 7.64 -21.91
C LEU A 15 6.96 6.67 -22.58
N GLN A 16 6.31 5.81 -21.80
CA GLN A 16 5.36 4.79 -22.29
C GLN A 16 3.89 5.19 -22.09
N ALA A 17 3.62 6.47 -21.81
CA ALA A 17 2.27 6.98 -21.56
C ALA A 17 1.31 6.67 -22.74
N GLY A 18 0.20 6.00 -22.43
CA GLY A 18 -0.80 5.59 -23.45
C GLY A 18 -0.64 4.16 -23.98
N SER A 19 0.31 3.39 -23.45
CA SER A 19 0.53 1.97 -23.81
C SER A 19 0.70 1.08 -22.57
N VAL A 20 0.96 -0.21 -22.80
CA VAL A 20 1.40 -1.13 -21.74
C VAL A 20 2.82 -0.74 -21.33
N ILE A 21 3.01 -0.54 -20.03
CA ILE A 21 4.27 -0.10 -19.44
C ILE A 21 5.03 -1.34 -18.99
N HIS A 22 6.29 -1.41 -19.40
CA HIS A 22 7.18 -2.53 -19.11
C HIS A 22 8.32 -2.07 -18.21
N ILE A 23 8.31 -2.53 -16.97
CA ILE A 23 9.34 -2.22 -15.97
C ILE A 23 10.04 -3.52 -15.58
N PRO A 24 11.39 -3.57 -15.58
CA PRO A 24 12.13 -4.73 -15.12
C PRO A 24 11.68 -5.20 -13.74
N GLY A 25 11.40 -6.50 -13.60
CA GLY A 25 11.00 -7.10 -12.32
C GLY A 25 9.55 -6.83 -11.90
N VAL A 26 8.75 -6.19 -12.75
CA VAL A 26 7.34 -5.89 -12.51
C VAL A 26 6.51 -6.45 -13.66
N ILE A 27 5.34 -7.01 -13.35
CA ILE A 27 4.38 -7.44 -14.37
C ILE A 27 3.98 -6.24 -15.26
N PRO A 28 3.67 -6.42 -16.55
CA PRO A 28 3.23 -5.33 -17.41
C PRO A 28 2.02 -4.60 -16.83
N ILE A 29 2.03 -3.27 -16.89
CA ILE A 29 1.02 -2.42 -16.24
C ILE A 29 0.35 -1.56 -17.30
N LEU A 30 -0.98 -1.47 -17.29
CA LEU A 30 -1.66 -0.48 -18.11
C LEU A 30 -1.44 0.91 -17.53
N TYR A 31 -1.30 1.92 -18.39
CA TYR A 31 -1.23 3.31 -17.93
C TYR A 31 -2.41 3.68 -17.00
N ALA A 32 -3.60 3.12 -17.24
CA ALA A 32 -4.79 3.32 -16.40
C ALA A 32 -4.58 2.82 -14.95
N ASP A 33 -3.79 1.77 -14.75
CA ASP A 33 -3.56 1.13 -13.45
C ASP A 33 -2.40 1.74 -12.66
N LEU A 34 -1.68 2.71 -13.25
CA LEU A 34 -0.63 3.42 -12.53
C LEU A 34 -1.21 4.18 -11.33
N PRO A 35 -0.49 4.22 -10.20
CA PRO A 35 -0.77 5.15 -9.10
C PRO A 35 -0.92 6.58 -9.61
N THR A 36 -1.91 7.31 -9.09
CA THR A 36 -2.16 8.71 -9.47
C THR A 36 -0.95 9.61 -9.26
N SER A 37 -0.10 9.30 -8.28
CA SER A 37 1.15 10.01 -8.00
C SER A 37 2.22 9.87 -9.08
N LEU A 38 2.10 8.89 -9.99
CA LEU A 38 3.03 8.69 -11.11
C LEU A 38 2.46 9.21 -12.44
N LYS A 39 1.18 9.60 -12.44
CA LYS A 39 0.54 10.24 -13.59
C LYS A 39 0.82 11.74 -13.57
N PRO A 40 0.88 12.40 -14.73
CA PRO A 40 1.00 13.85 -14.80
C PRO A 40 -0.13 14.51 -14.00
N THR A 41 0.25 15.41 -13.08
CA THR A 41 -0.69 16.22 -12.31
C THR A 41 -0.68 17.64 -12.83
N SER A 42 -1.85 18.28 -12.85
CA SER A 42 -1.98 19.71 -13.18
C SER A 42 -1.57 20.62 -12.03
N ASN A 43 -1.40 20.09 -10.82
CA ASN A 43 -0.96 20.86 -9.65
C ASN A 43 0.58 20.99 -9.66
N PRO A 44 1.15 22.20 -9.88
CA PRO A 44 2.59 22.37 -10.02
C PRO A 44 3.36 22.11 -8.72
N VAL A 45 2.75 22.36 -7.55
CA VAL A 45 3.38 22.10 -6.25
C VAL A 45 3.52 20.61 -6.04
N THR A 46 2.43 19.86 -6.25
CA THR A 46 2.43 18.40 -6.14
C THR A 46 3.39 17.78 -7.14
N ALA A 47 3.40 18.26 -8.40
CA ALA A 47 4.34 17.79 -9.42
C ALA A 47 5.80 17.97 -8.99
N THR A 48 6.14 19.13 -8.44
CA THR A 48 7.51 19.45 -8.00
C THR A 48 7.95 18.56 -6.83
N ILE A 49 7.06 18.34 -5.86
CA ILE A 49 7.35 17.46 -4.72
C ILE A 49 7.57 16.03 -5.19
N LEU A 50 6.69 15.52 -6.06
CA LEU A 50 6.79 14.16 -6.59
C LEU A 50 8.07 13.96 -7.42
N ASP A 51 8.40 14.88 -8.35
CA ASP A 51 9.63 14.79 -9.14
C ASP A 51 10.88 14.76 -8.23
N ARG A 52 10.92 15.62 -7.20
CA ARG A 52 12.02 15.60 -6.24
C ARG A 52 12.12 14.28 -5.48
N CYS A 53 10.99 13.76 -4.99
CA CYS A 53 10.95 12.47 -4.30
C CYS A 53 11.45 11.34 -5.21
N LEU A 54 10.96 11.26 -6.45
CA LEU A 54 11.36 10.23 -7.40
C LEU A 54 12.85 10.28 -7.74
N ARG A 55 13.40 11.49 -7.98
CA ARG A 55 14.84 11.67 -8.20
C ARG A 55 15.70 11.32 -6.99
N SER A 56 15.21 11.58 -5.78
CA SER A 56 15.98 11.24 -4.57
C SER A 56 16.18 9.73 -4.39
N VAL A 57 15.25 8.91 -4.90
CA VAL A 57 15.37 7.44 -4.83
C VAL A 57 16.55 6.95 -5.67
N THR A 58 16.81 7.54 -6.84
CA THR A 58 17.93 7.14 -7.69
C THR A 58 19.29 7.61 -7.17
N GLN A 59 19.30 8.51 -6.19
CA GLN A 59 20.50 9.04 -5.54
C GLN A 59 20.79 8.39 -4.18
N ALA A 60 19.90 7.53 -3.68
CA ALA A 60 20.07 6.89 -2.39
C ALA A 60 21.12 5.77 -2.47
N ASP A 61 21.96 5.64 -1.44
CA ASP A 61 22.87 4.50 -1.31
C ASP A 61 22.11 3.19 -1.06
N TRP A 62 20.99 3.30 -0.33
CA TRP A 62 20.17 2.17 0.11
C TRP A 62 18.68 2.54 0.08
N VAL A 63 17.84 1.60 -0.34
CA VAL A 63 16.39 1.69 -0.17
C VAL A 63 15.92 0.62 0.80
N VAL A 64 15.27 1.06 1.87
CA VAL A 64 14.66 0.19 2.88
C VAL A 64 13.17 0.13 2.62
N ALA A 65 12.65 -1.05 2.34
CA ALA A 65 11.25 -1.29 2.01
C ALA A 65 10.56 -2.11 3.09
N ASN A 66 9.37 -1.67 3.52
CA ASN A 66 8.46 -2.49 4.31
C ASN A 66 7.80 -3.55 3.42
N SER A 67 8.58 -4.57 3.06
CA SER A 67 8.18 -5.73 2.26
C SER A 67 9.12 -6.89 2.57
N PHE A 68 8.96 -8.03 1.91
CA PHE A 68 9.85 -9.20 2.03
C PHE A 68 10.18 -9.76 0.64
N GLU A 69 11.32 -10.44 0.52
CA GLU A 69 11.86 -10.90 -0.76
C GLU A 69 10.89 -11.83 -1.51
N GLY A 70 10.18 -12.71 -0.82
CA GLY A 70 9.19 -13.60 -1.45
C GLY A 70 8.06 -12.85 -2.18
N LEU A 71 7.74 -11.62 -1.77
CA LEU A 71 6.72 -10.78 -2.41
C LEU A 71 7.27 -9.95 -3.57
N GLU A 72 8.52 -9.50 -3.46
CA GLU A 72 9.13 -8.50 -4.35
C GLU A 72 10.33 -9.03 -5.15
N ARG A 73 10.56 -10.34 -5.17
CA ARG A 73 11.76 -10.99 -5.73
C ARG A 73 12.17 -10.41 -7.09
N GLY A 74 11.25 -10.41 -8.05
CA GLY A 74 11.55 -9.93 -9.40
C GLY A 74 12.02 -8.47 -9.42
N THR A 75 11.44 -7.62 -8.56
CA THR A 75 11.86 -6.23 -8.43
C THR A 75 13.23 -6.09 -7.78
N VAL A 76 13.49 -6.84 -6.72
CA VAL A 76 14.78 -6.81 -6.02
C VAL A 76 15.90 -7.27 -6.95
N GLU A 77 15.72 -8.41 -7.63
CA GLU A 77 16.68 -8.95 -8.60
C GLU A 77 16.93 -7.97 -9.76
N ALA A 78 15.88 -7.32 -10.28
CA ALA A 78 16.00 -6.37 -11.38
C ALA A 78 16.75 -5.07 -11.02
N LEU A 79 16.85 -4.75 -9.72
CA LEU A 79 17.46 -3.52 -9.22
C LEU A 79 18.76 -3.75 -8.46
N GLN A 80 19.12 -5.00 -8.13
CA GLN A 80 20.28 -5.34 -7.30
C GLN A 80 21.61 -4.73 -7.78
N ASP A 81 21.80 -4.60 -9.10
CA ASP A 81 23.03 -4.06 -9.70
C ASP A 81 23.03 -2.52 -9.79
N LYS A 82 21.88 -1.89 -9.54
CA LYS A 82 21.67 -0.46 -9.69
C LYS A 82 21.44 0.25 -8.35
N LEU A 83 20.81 -0.44 -7.41
CA LEU A 83 20.40 0.08 -6.12
C LEU A 83 20.30 -1.06 -5.12
N HIS A 84 20.86 -0.86 -3.93
CA HIS A 84 20.74 -1.83 -2.85
C HIS A 84 19.38 -1.69 -2.17
N VAL A 85 18.53 -2.70 -2.34
CA VAL A 85 17.15 -2.74 -1.82
C VAL A 85 17.07 -3.77 -0.70
N TYR A 86 16.71 -3.31 0.50
CA TYR A 86 16.50 -4.16 1.66
C TYR A 86 15.02 -4.24 2.01
N CYS A 87 14.48 -5.44 1.88
CA CYS A 87 13.13 -5.76 2.34
C CYS A 87 13.19 -6.14 3.83
N VAL A 88 12.72 -5.24 4.70
CA VAL A 88 12.78 -5.39 6.18
C VAL A 88 11.42 -5.65 6.83
N GLY A 89 10.41 -5.91 6.02
CA GLY A 89 9.03 -6.11 6.45
C GLY A 89 8.64 -7.59 6.62
N PRO A 90 7.38 -7.84 7.02
CA PRO A 90 6.38 -6.83 7.38
C PRO A 90 6.72 -6.14 8.72
N LEU A 91 6.74 -4.81 8.72
CA LEU A 91 6.87 -4.00 9.93
C LEU A 91 5.53 -4.00 10.64
N LEU A 92 5.39 -4.93 11.59
CA LEU A 92 4.26 -5.00 12.50
C LEU A 92 4.62 -4.29 13.81
N PRO A 93 3.66 -3.61 14.47
CA PRO A 93 3.86 -3.15 15.84
C PRO A 93 4.31 -4.30 16.74
N SER A 94 5.26 -4.05 17.64
CA SER A 94 5.89 -5.11 18.43
C SER A 94 4.91 -5.81 19.37
N VAL A 95 3.79 -5.18 19.72
CA VAL A 95 2.71 -5.77 20.54
C VAL A 95 2.09 -7.01 19.92
N TYR A 96 2.13 -7.13 18.58
CA TYR A 96 1.65 -8.31 17.87
C TYR A 96 2.65 -9.48 17.93
N LEU A 97 3.90 -9.23 18.29
CA LEU A 97 4.97 -10.23 18.42
C LEU A 97 5.22 -10.59 19.88
N ASP A 98 5.25 -9.59 20.76
CA ASP A 98 5.41 -9.71 22.20
C ASP A 98 4.45 -8.76 22.92
N PRO A 99 3.31 -9.26 23.43
CA PRO A 99 2.35 -8.46 24.19
C PRO A 99 2.92 -7.85 25.48
N SER A 100 4.10 -8.26 25.93
CA SER A 100 4.75 -7.78 27.14
C SER A 100 5.79 -6.67 26.90
N ASP A 101 6.00 -6.24 25.65
CA ASP A 101 6.97 -5.20 25.31
C ASP A 101 6.53 -3.81 25.80
N PRO A 102 7.25 -3.18 26.74
CA PRO A 102 6.87 -1.89 27.30
C PRO A 102 7.04 -0.70 26.34
N ARG A 103 7.62 -0.90 25.15
CA ARG A 103 7.82 0.14 24.13
C ARG A 103 6.56 0.46 23.33
N ASP A 104 5.48 -0.33 23.49
CA ASP A 104 4.29 -0.33 22.64
C ASP A 104 3.09 0.50 23.14
N SER A 105 3.31 1.61 23.86
CA SER A 105 2.20 2.48 24.24
C SER A 105 1.58 3.26 23.07
N VAL A 106 2.13 3.16 21.86
CA VAL A 106 1.72 3.95 20.69
C VAL A 106 1.63 3.06 19.45
N VAL A 107 0.48 2.41 19.25
CA VAL A 107 0.08 1.95 17.90
C VAL A 107 -0.17 3.21 17.07
N GLY A 108 0.73 3.48 16.13
CA GLY A 108 0.87 4.76 15.41
C GLY A 108 -0.30 5.21 14.52
N THR A 109 -1.52 4.70 14.66
CA THR A 109 -2.69 5.19 13.90
C THR A 109 -4.03 5.16 14.64
N SER A 110 -4.10 4.65 15.88
CA SER A 110 -5.30 4.76 16.71
C SER A 110 -4.95 4.45 18.17
N SER A 111 -4.79 5.48 19.00
CA SER A 111 -4.65 5.33 20.45
C SER A 111 -6.00 5.20 21.16
N ARG A 112 -7.09 4.93 20.44
CA ARG A 112 -8.42 4.71 21.01
C ARG A 112 -9.03 3.48 20.37
N VAL A 113 -9.04 2.37 21.11
CA VAL A 113 -9.97 1.27 20.85
C VAL A 113 -11.36 1.83 21.13
N GLU A 114 -11.99 2.46 20.14
CA GLU A 114 -13.38 2.93 20.28
C GLU A 114 -14.35 1.75 20.32
N MET A 115 -13.96 0.58 19.77
CA MET A 115 -14.72 -0.66 19.83
C MET A 115 -13.77 -1.88 19.91
N ASP A 116 -13.87 -2.66 20.99
CA ASP A 116 -13.30 -4.01 21.06
C ASP A 116 -14.30 -4.98 20.40
N CYS A 117 -13.93 -5.52 19.23
CA CYS A 117 -14.74 -6.47 18.47
C CYS A 117 -14.33 -7.92 18.70
N ALA A 118 -13.34 -8.20 19.55
CA ALA A 118 -12.79 -9.55 19.74
C ALA A 118 -13.88 -10.55 20.18
N GLN A 119 -14.68 -10.19 21.18
CA GLN A 119 -15.77 -11.05 21.66
C GLN A 119 -16.83 -11.32 20.59
N TRP A 120 -17.11 -10.35 19.71
CA TRP A 120 -18.04 -10.56 18.62
C TRP A 120 -17.46 -11.49 17.56
N LEU A 121 -16.15 -11.37 17.26
CA LEU A 121 -15.44 -12.26 16.33
C LEU A 121 -15.36 -13.69 16.86
N ASP A 122 -15.12 -13.89 18.17
CA ASP A 122 -15.08 -15.20 18.82
C ASP A 122 -16.41 -15.97 18.67
N GLY A 123 -17.53 -15.25 18.52
CA GLY A 123 -18.85 -15.83 18.27
C GLY A 123 -19.13 -16.25 16.82
N LYS A 124 -18.18 -16.06 15.89
CA LYS A 124 -18.37 -16.34 14.46
C LYS A 124 -17.60 -17.58 14.01
N PRO A 125 -18.10 -18.34 13.02
CA PRO A 125 -17.34 -19.42 12.41
C PRO A 125 -16.00 -18.94 11.83
N PRO A 126 -14.96 -19.78 11.80
CA PRO A 126 -13.69 -19.44 11.15
C PRO A 126 -13.89 -19.03 9.69
N LYS A 127 -13.21 -17.95 9.27
CA LYS A 127 -13.24 -17.43 7.89
C LYS A 127 -14.63 -17.00 7.40
N SER A 128 -15.54 -16.61 8.30
CA SER A 128 -16.92 -16.20 7.94
C SER A 128 -17.20 -14.71 8.07
N VAL A 129 -16.20 -13.90 8.42
CA VAL A 129 -16.36 -12.44 8.61
C VAL A 129 -15.57 -11.70 7.53
N MET A 130 -16.22 -10.79 6.84
CA MET A 130 -15.58 -9.88 5.89
C MET A 130 -15.05 -8.65 6.62
N TYR A 131 -13.77 -8.31 6.45
CA TYR A 131 -13.22 -7.03 6.89
C TYR A 131 -13.22 -6.03 5.72
N VAL A 132 -13.75 -4.84 5.95
CA VAL A 132 -13.85 -3.75 4.97
C VAL A 132 -13.13 -2.54 5.54
N SER A 133 -12.17 -1.98 4.81
CA SER A 133 -11.51 -0.74 5.18
C SER A 133 -10.90 -0.09 3.95
N PHE A 134 -11.01 1.24 3.86
CA PHE A 134 -10.42 2.04 2.79
C PHE A 134 -9.15 2.76 3.25
N GLY A 135 -8.67 2.46 4.46
CA GLY A 135 -7.55 3.16 5.07
C GLY A 135 -7.88 4.59 5.48
N SER A 136 -6.87 5.30 5.98
CA SER A 136 -7.04 6.64 6.58
C SER A 136 -7.00 7.80 5.58
N LEU A 137 -6.56 7.56 4.35
CA LEU A 137 -6.27 8.62 3.37
C LEU A 137 -7.31 8.71 2.24
N ILE A 138 -8.13 7.68 2.06
CA ILE A 138 -9.09 7.62 0.95
C ILE A 138 -10.42 8.22 1.41
N SER A 139 -10.91 9.22 0.68
CA SER A 139 -12.28 9.73 0.84
C SER A 139 -13.19 9.01 -0.15
N VAL A 140 -14.24 8.38 0.36
CA VAL A 140 -15.28 7.72 -0.43
C VAL A 140 -16.51 8.63 -0.46
N SER A 141 -17.17 8.80 -1.61
CA SER A 141 -18.35 9.67 -1.70
C SER A 141 -19.55 9.06 -0.93
N ALA A 142 -20.49 9.90 -0.49
CA ALA A 142 -21.70 9.42 0.18
C ALA A 142 -22.49 8.41 -0.68
N SER A 143 -22.57 8.64 -1.99
CA SER A 143 -23.21 7.71 -2.94
C SER A 143 -22.48 6.37 -3.02
N GLN A 144 -21.14 6.36 -3.00
CA GLN A 144 -20.37 5.12 -3.00
C GLN A 144 -20.55 4.36 -1.68
N ILE A 145 -20.57 5.07 -0.55
CA ILE A 145 -20.86 4.47 0.77
C ILE A 145 -22.24 3.81 0.77
N GLU A 146 -23.26 4.45 0.18
CA GLU A 146 -24.60 3.90 0.07
C GLU A 146 -24.62 2.59 -0.75
N GLU A 147 -23.97 2.58 -1.91
CA GLU A 147 -23.86 1.37 -2.75
C GLU A 147 -23.09 0.25 -2.03
N ILE A 148 -21.99 0.57 -1.35
CA ILE A 148 -21.24 -0.42 -0.55
C ILE A 148 -22.10 -0.98 0.58
N ALA A 149 -22.83 -0.12 1.29
CA ALA A 149 -23.73 -0.54 2.37
C ALA A 149 -24.86 -1.44 1.84
N MET A 150 -25.41 -1.14 0.67
CA MET A 150 -26.41 -1.97 0.02
C MET A 150 -25.84 -3.35 -0.34
N GLY A 151 -24.67 -3.38 -0.99
CA GLY A 151 -24.00 -4.64 -1.33
C GLY A 151 -23.66 -5.50 -0.12
N LEU A 152 -23.19 -4.88 0.98
CA LEU A 152 -22.94 -5.59 2.24
C LEU A 152 -24.23 -6.19 2.82
N LYS A 153 -25.32 -5.43 2.80
CA LYS A 153 -26.64 -5.90 3.27
C LYS A 153 -27.14 -7.08 2.43
N GLU A 154 -27.00 -7.03 1.11
CA GLU A 154 -27.43 -8.09 0.19
C GLU A 154 -26.52 -9.33 0.23
N SER A 155 -25.25 -9.18 0.65
CA SER A 155 -24.30 -10.29 0.71
C SER A 155 -24.63 -11.34 1.78
N GLU A 156 -25.49 -11.00 2.75
CA GLU A 156 -25.83 -11.79 3.94
C GLU A 156 -24.61 -12.26 4.77
N CYS A 157 -23.42 -11.72 4.49
CA CYS A 157 -22.20 -12.03 5.22
C CYS A 157 -22.14 -11.23 6.52
N SER A 158 -21.57 -11.83 7.57
CA SER A 158 -21.12 -11.02 8.71
C SER A 158 -19.94 -10.16 8.25
N PHE A 159 -19.95 -8.87 8.57
CA PHE A 159 -18.87 -7.95 8.19
C PHE A 159 -18.47 -7.03 9.35
N MET A 160 -17.23 -6.53 9.25
CA MET A 160 -16.67 -5.46 10.06
C MET A 160 -16.15 -4.38 9.10
N TRP A 161 -16.68 -3.17 9.24
CA TRP A 161 -16.34 -2.03 8.38
C TRP A 161 -15.96 -0.82 9.25
#